data_AF-Q3TRR7-F1
#
_entry.id   AF-Q3TRR7-F1
#
_cell.length_a   1.000
_cell.length_b   1.000
_cell.length_c   1.000
_cell.angle_alpha   90.00
_cell.angle_beta   90.00
_cell.angle_gamma   90.00
#
_symmetry.space_group_name_H-M   'P 1'
#
loop_
_entity.id
_entity.type
_entity.pdbx_description
1 polymer ?
#
loop_
_entity_poly.entity_id
_entity_poly.type
_entity_poly.pdbx_seq_one_letter_code
_entity_poly.pdbx_strand_id
1 'polypeptide(L)'
;LQPPAINEEYTSAFEHVSEWRRNFAQDEEIIKNYENIWPRALPDISEGYWNLSPKPCKIPKLEVQVNNMGPADQALLQVLMEVFSASQSIEFHLFNSSGFLESIRPALELSKASVTKCSMSRLELSRAEQELLLTLPALQSLEVSETNQLPDQLFHNLHKFLGLKELCVRLDGKPDVLSVLPEEFLNLHHMEKLSIRTSTESDLSKLGKDGA
;
A
#
# COMPACT_ATOMS: atom_id res chain seq x y z
N LEU A 1 -24.56 -30.57 7.84
CA LEU A 1 -25.56 -29.54 7.50
C LEU A 1 -25.78 -29.59 6.00
N GLN A 2 -26.99 -29.94 5.57
CA GLN A 2 -27.35 -29.98 4.16
C GLN A 2 -27.76 -28.55 3.73
N PRO A 3 -27.28 -28.01 2.59
CA PRO A 3 -27.70 -26.69 2.14
C PRO A 3 -29.22 -26.64 1.97
N PRO A 4 -29.89 -25.50 2.24
CA PRO A 4 -31.30 -25.36 1.98
C PRO A 4 -31.56 -25.62 0.50
N ALA A 5 -32.55 -26.47 0.18
CA ALA A 5 -33.01 -26.64 -1.19
C ALA A 5 -33.64 -25.30 -1.62
N ILE A 6 -32.97 -24.60 -2.55
CA ILE A 6 -33.48 -23.35 -3.12
C ILE A 6 -34.66 -23.74 -4.01
N ASN A 7 -35.82 -23.15 -3.74
CA ASN A 7 -37.01 -23.33 -4.57
C ASN A 7 -36.75 -22.81 -6.00
N GLU A 8 -37.23 -23.50 -7.04
CA GLU A 8 -36.89 -23.23 -8.46
C GLU A 8 -37.15 -21.77 -8.86
N GLU A 9 -38.21 -21.16 -8.32
CA GLU A 9 -38.57 -19.75 -8.54
C GLU A 9 -37.56 -18.74 -7.96
N TYR A 10 -36.73 -19.15 -6.98
CA TYR A 10 -35.73 -18.32 -6.31
C TYR A 10 -34.32 -18.55 -6.84
N THR A 11 -34.11 -19.51 -7.74
CA THR A 11 -32.79 -19.87 -8.28
C THR A 11 -32.10 -18.68 -8.96
N SER A 12 -32.87 -17.82 -9.63
CA SER A 12 -32.36 -16.63 -10.34
C SER A 12 -31.88 -15.50 -9.40
N ALA A 13 -32.21 -15.56 -8.11
CA ALA A 13 -31.77 -14.58 -7.12
C ALA A 13 -30.39 -14.92 -6.51
N PHE A 14 -29.83 -16.09 -6.83
CA PHE A 14 -28.55 -16.56 -6.29
C PHE A 14 -27.58 -16.89 -7.42
N GLU A 15 -26.33 -16.47 -7.27
CA GLU A 15 -25.22 -16.91 -8.11
C GLU A 15 -24.21 -17.67 -7.27
N HIS A 16 -23.65 -18.75 -7.82
CA HIS A 16 -22.54 -19.43 -7.18
C HIS A 16 -21.26 -18.60 -7.31
N VAL A 17 -20.47 -18.52 -6.24
CA VAL A 17 -19.18 -17.81 -6.22
C VAL A 17 -18.25 -18.27 -7.37
N SER A 18 -18.30 -19.54 -7.75
CA SER A 18 -17.54 -20.06 -8.89
C SER A 18 -18.01 -19.52 -10.24
N GLU A 19 -19.31 -19.34 -10.41
CA GLU A 19 -19.90 -18.77 -11.63
C GLU A 19 -19.60 -17.28 -11.72
N TRP A 20 -19.81 -16.53 -10.64
CA TRP A 20 -19.44 -15.12 -10.56
C TRP A 20 -17.94 -14.91 -10.82
N ARG A 21 -17.07 -15.72 -10.18
CA ARG A 21 -15.62 -15.65 -10.39
C ARG A 21 -15.22 -15.93 -11.84
N ARG A 22 -15.88 -16.90 -12.50
CA ARG A 22 -15.63 -17.19 -13.92
C ARG A 22 -16.04 -16.00 -14.78
N ASN A 23 -17.22 -15.44 -14.57
CA ASN A 23 -17.73 -14.32 -15.36
C ASN A 23 -16.82 -13.09 -15.18
N PHE A 24 -16.41 -12.77 -13.94
CA PHE A 24 -15.47 -11.69 -13.67
C PHE A 24 -14.10 -11.92 -14.34
N ALA A 25 -13.56 -13.13 -14.28
CA ALA A 25 -12.29 -13.46 -14.92
C ALA A 25 -12.36 -13.35 -16.46
N GLN A 26 -13.51 -13.68 -17.06
CA GLN A 26 -13.74 -13.51 -18.50
C GLN A 26 -13.73 -12.02 -18.90
N ASP A 27 -14.40 -11.17 -18.11
CA ASP A 27 -14.40 -9.72 -18.34
C ASP A 27 -12.98 -9.13 -18.16
N GLU A 28 -12.25 -9.59 -17.15
CA GLU A 28 -10.85 -9.19 -16.91
C GLU A 28 -9.92 -9.63 -18.07
N GLU A 29 -10.15 -10.81 -18.64
CA GLU A 29 -9.38 -11.30 -19.79
C GLU A 29 -9.60 -10.43 -21.04
N ILE A 30 -10.82 -9.94 -21.25
CA ILE A 30 -11.12 -8.99 -22.33
C ILE A 30 -10.34 -7.68 -22.14
N ILE A 31 -10.34 -7.15 -20.91
CA ILE A 31 -9.57 -5.93 -20.56
C ILE A 31 -8.07 -6.17 -20.78
N LYS A 32 -7.56 -7.29 -20.29
CA LYS A 32 -6.14 -7.65 -20.40
C LYS A 32 -5.70 -7.79 -21.85
N ASN A 33 -6.55 -8.33 -22.72
CA ASN A 33 -6.28 -8.38 -24.16
C ASN A 33 -6.14 -6.98 -24.76
N TYR A 34 -6.97 -6.03 -24.35
CA TYR A 34 -6.83 -4.63 -24.77
C TYR A 34 -5.56 -3.98 -24.21
N GLU A 35 -5.26 -4.19 -22.92
CA GLU A 35 -4.04 -3.68 -22.27
C GLU A 35 -2.75 -4.23 -22.89
N ASN A 36 -2.76 -5.47 -23.40
CA ASN A 36 -1.60 -6.05 -24.09
C ASN A 36 -1.37 -5.45 -25.47
N ILE A 37 -2.42 -4.95 -26.13
CA ILE A 37 -2.35 -4.31 -27.45
C ILE A 37 -1.96 -2.84 -27.31
N TRP A 38 -2.41 -2.18 -26.24
CA TRP A 38 -2.10 -0.78 -26.00
C TRP A 38 -0.71 -0.63 -25.36
N PRO A 39 0.23 0.12 -25.95
CA PRO A 39 1.49 0.41 -25.28
C PRO A 39 1.18 1.10 -23.95
N ARG A 40 1.67 0.57 -22.82
CA ARG A 40 1.44 1.15 -21.48
C ARG A 40 1.71 2.65 -21.54
N ALA A 41 0.64 3.43 -21.44
CA ALA A 41 0.74 4.87 -21.58
C ALA A 41 1.37 5.43 -20.31
N LEU A 42 2.55 6.03 -20.45
CA LEU A 42 3.10 6.87 -19.41
C LEU A 42 2.16 8.07 -19.20
N PRO A 43 2.13 8.67 -18.01
CA PRO A 43 1.46 9.95 -17.82
C PRO A 43 2.01 10.95 -18.82
N ASP A 44 1.13 11.52 -19.66
CA ASP A 44 1.52 12.54 -20.62
C ASP A 44 1.76 13.86 -19.88
N ILE A 45 3.02 14.25 -19.81
CA ILE A 45 3.48 15.51 -19.24
C ILE A 45 3.99 16.48 -20.30
N SER A 46 3.69 16.23 -21.58
CA SER A 46 4.12 17.10 -22.68
C SER A 46 3.26 18.35 -22.86
N GLU A 47 2.09 18.38 -22.23
CA GLU A 47 1.11 19.46 -22.36
C GLU A 47 0.66 20.04 -21.01
N GLY A 48 -0.12 21.12 -21.07
CA GLY A 48 -0.76 21.72 -19.90
C GLY A 48 0.23 22.30 -18.90
N TYR A 49 -0.02 22.05 -17.61
CA TYR A 49 0.80 22.56 -16.50
C TYR A 49 2.28 22.19 -16.64
N TRP A 50 2.57 21.00 -17.16
CA TRP A 50 3.92 20.45 -17.26
C TRP A 50 4.79 21.16 -18.31
N ASN A 51 4.17 21.64 -19.39
CA ASN A 51 4.83 22.42 -20.45
C ASN A 51 5.07 23.90 -20.05
N LEU A 52 4.61 24.34 -18.88
CA LEU A 52 4.84 25.71 -18.42
C LEU A 52 6.26 25.88 -17.87
N SER A 53 7.02 26.82 -18.44
CA SER A 53 8.34 27.21 -17.94
C SER A 53 8.45 28.73 -17.78
N PRO A 54 8.61 29.26 -16.55
CA PRO A 54 8.67 28.53 -15.28
C PRO A 54 7.30 27.98 -14.86
N LYS A 55 7.29 26.96 -14.01
CA LYS A 55 6.06 26.46 -13.38
C LYS A 55 5.47 27.59 -12.50
N PRO A 56 4.21 28.01 -12.70
CA PRO A 56 3.67 29.22 -12.07
C PRO A 56 3.48 29.08 -10.55
N CYS A 57 3.23 27.86 -10.07
CA CYS A 57 3.13 27.50 -8.65
C CYS A 57 3.42 26.01 -8.51
N LYS A 58 3.80 25.53 -7.31
CA LYS A 58 3.88 24.08 -7.05
C LYS A 58 2.49 23.51 -6.79
N ILE A 59 2.26 22.28 -7.23
CA ILE A 59 1.04 21.50 -6.95
C ILE A 59 0.95 21.27 -5.44
N PRO A 60 -0.14 21.67 -4.76
CA PRO A 60 -0.24 21.56 -3.30
C PRO A 60 -0.15 20.12 -2.80
N LYS A 61 -0.78 19.18 -3.51
CA LYS A 61 -0.85 17.78 -3.13
C LYS A 61 -0.89 16.89 -4.37
N LEU A 62 -0.03 15.89 -4.40
CA LEU A 62 0.02 14.83 -5.40
C LEU A 62 -0.29 13.50 -4.72
N GLU A 63 -1.27 12.78 -5.24
CA GLU A 63 -1.58 11.41 -4.81
C GLU A 63 -1.11 10.43 -5.90
N VAL A 64 -0.29 9.46 -5.51
CA VAL A 64 0.29 8.46 -6.41
C VAL A 64 -0.25 7.10 -6.03
N GLN A 65 -1.15 6.59 -6.86
CA GLN A 65 -1.74 5.26 -6.69
C GLN A 65 -1.04 4.27 -7.64
N VAL A 66 -0.54 3.18 -7.07
CA VAL A 66 0.22 2.15 -7.79
C VAL A 66 -0.39 0.80 -7.46
N ASN A 67 -0.93 0.13 -8.48
CA ASN A 67 -1.64 -1.13 -8.32
C ASN A 67 -1.01 -2.20 -9.21
N ASN A 68 -0.66 -3.36 -8.63
CA ASN A 68 -0.15 -4.53 -9.35
C ASN A 68 1.04 -4.22 -10.27
N MET A 69 1.93 -3.32 -9.84
CA MET A 69 3.07 -2.86 -10.64
C MET A 69 4.39 -3.33 -10.02
N GLY A 70 5.26 -3.92 -10.85
CA GLY A 70 6.64 -4.19 -10.47
C GLY A 70 7.50 -2.92 -10.46
N PRO A 71 8.84 -3.06 -10.56
CA PRO A 71 9.75 -1.94 -10.68
C PRO A 71 9.38 -0.98 -11.83
N ALA A 72 9.47 0.32 -11.59
CA ALA A 72 9.31 1.35 -12.62
C ALA A 72 10.42 1.26 -13.66
N ASP A 73 10.06 1.45 -14.93
CA ASP A 73 11.05 1.60 -16.00
C ASP A 73 11.69 3.00 -16.00
N GLN A 74 12.73 3.14 -16.82
CA GLN A 74 13.49 4.39 -16.90
C GLN A 74 12.66 5.57 -17.40
N ALA A 75 11.66 5.35 -18.25
CA ALA A 75 10.84 6.40 -18.82
C ALA A 75 9.83 6.92 -17.79
N LEU A 76 9.18 6.01 -17.05
CA LEU A 76 8.34 6.35 -15.91
C LEU A 76 9.14 7.08 -14.83
N LEU A 77 10.36 6.64 -14.53
CA LEU A 77 11.22 7.31 -13.55
C LEU A 77 11.45 8.79 -13.91
N GLN A 78 11.69 9.11 -15.19
CA GLN A 78 11.89 10.50 -15.63
C GLN A 78 10.61 11.33 -15.46
N VAL A 79 9.46 10.76 -15.79
CA VAL A 79 8.16 11.41 -15.56
C VAL A 79 7.96 11.68 -14.07
N LEU A 80 8.20 10.70 -13.21
CA LEU A 80 8.04 10.86 -11.76
C LEU A 80 9.00 11.91 -11.17
N MET A 81 10.24 12.00 -11.67
CA MET A 81 11.18 13.04 -11.25
C MET A 81 10.63 14.45 -11.50
N GLU A 82 10.06 14.70 -12.67
CA GLU A 82 9.46 16.00 -12.99
C GLU A 82 8.21 16.27 -12.15
N VAL A 83 7.33 15.27 -12.05
CA VAL A 83 6.07 15.37 -11.32
C VAL A 83 6.30 15.63 -9.82
N PHE A 84 7.23 14.92 -9.20
CA PHE A 84 7.55 15.09 -7.78
C PHE A 84 8.20 16.45 -7.50
N SER A 85 9.09 16.91 -8.38
CA SER A 85 9.76 18.20 -8.22
C SER A 85 8.77 19.38 -8.23
N ALA A 86 7.68 19.23 -8.96
CA ALA A 86 6.62 20.23 -9.04
C ALA A 86 5.60 20.17 -7.89
N SER A 87 5.76 19.23 -6.95
CA SER A 87 4.77 18.96 -5.90
C SER A 87 5.26 19.40 -4.51
N GLN A 88 4.34 19.95 -3.70
CA GLN A 88 4.59 20.36 -2.32
C GLN A 88 4.44 19.19 -1.34
N SER A 89 3.39 18.39 -1.53
CA SER A 89 3.09 17.19 -0.74
C SER A 89 2.84 16.01 -1.67
N ILE A 90 3.35 14.84 -1.32
CA ILE A 90 3.25 13.59 -2.08
C ILE A 90 2.73 12.50 -1.15
N GLU A 91 1.67 11.82 -1.57
CA GLU A 91 1.09 10.69 -0.87
C GLU A 91 1.12 9.45 -1.76
N PHE A 92 1.65 8.34 -1.23
CA PHE A 92 1.70 7.07 -1.93
C PHE A 92 0.62 6.11 -1.42
N HIS A 93 0.00 5.42 -2.38
CA HIS A 93 -0.90 4.30 -2.16
C HIS A 93 -0.45 3.13 -3.05
N LEU A 94 0.25 2.18 -2.46
CA LEU A 94 0.77 1.00 -3.13
C LEU A 94 -0.05 -0.22 -2.77
N PHE A 95 -0.54 -0.90 -3.79
CA PHE A 95 -1.25 -2.16 -3.66
C PHE A 95 -0.54 -3.21 -4.51
N ASN A 96 -0.11 -4.31 -3.87
CA ASN A 96 0.51 -5.45 -4.56
C ASN A 96 1.65 -5.03 -5.52
N SER A 97 2.54 -4.16 -5.06
CA SER A 97 3.56 -3.50 -5.89
C SER A 97 4.95 -3.51 -5.24
N SER A 98 5.41 -4.67 -4.79
CA SER A 98 6.74 -4.85 -4.19
C SER A 98 7.86 -4.44 -5.13
N GLY A 99 8.89 -3.77 -4.61
CA GLY A 99 10.06 -3.31 -5.36
C GLY A 99 9.84 -1.99 -6.10
N PHE A 100 8.61 -1.46 -6.14
CA PHE A 100 8.32 -0.19 -6.79
C PHE A 100 9.04 0.97 -6.09
N LEU A 101 8.95 1.09 -4.76
CA LEU A 101 9.57 2.19 -4.01
C LEU A 101 11.09 2.21 -4.20
N GLU A 102 11.72 1.04 -4.19
CA GLU A 102 13.15 0.91 -4.45
C GLU A 102 13.52 1.39 -5.85
N SER A 103 12.73 1.01 -6.87
CA SER A 103 12.98 1.39 -8.26
C SER A 103 12.88 2.90 -8.50
N ILE A 104 12.02 3.59 -7.75
CA ILE A 104 11.82 5.05 -7.87
C ILE A 104 12.68 5.86 -6.90
N ARG A 105 13.62 5.21 -6.19
CA ARG A 105 14.54 5.89 -5.26
C ARG A 105 15.17 7.16 -5.86
N PRO A 106 15.69 7.18 -7.11
CA PRO A 106 16.27 8.40 -7.67
C PRO A 106 15.31 9.59 -7.71
N ALA A 107 14.01 9.37 -7.99
CA ALA A 107 13.00 10.43 -7.99
C ALA A 107 12.62 10.87 -6.57
N LEU A 108 12.54 9.90 -5.64
CA LEU A 108 12.26 10.18 -4.24
C LEU A 108 13.37 10.99 -3.58
N GLU A 109 14.64 10.72 -3.90
CA GLU A 109 15.79 11.49 -3.36
C GLU A 109 15.67 13.01 -3.61
N LEU A 110 15.09 13.40 -4.74
CA LEU A 110 14.87 14.82 -5.08
C LEU A 110 13.73 15.47 -4.28
N SER A 111 12.85 14.68 -3.67
CA SER A 111 11.56 15.12 -3.16
C SER A 111 11.16 14.49 -1.82
N LYS A 112 12.11 13.89 -1.07
CA LYS A 112 11.82 13.18 0.19
C LYS A 112 11.07 14.01 1.21
N ALA A 113 11.42 15.29 1.31
CA ALA A 113 10.79 16.23 2.24
C ALA A 113 9.33 16.54 1.89
N SER A 114 8.89 16.20 0.67
CA SER A 114 7.51 16.34 0.24
C SER A 114 6.66 15.09 0.51
N VAL A 115 7.25 13.93 0.83
CA VAL A 115 6.48 12.70 1.06
C VAL A 115 5.88 12.72 2.45
N THR A 116 4.55 12.77 2.52
CA THR A 116 3.81 12.93 3.78
C THR A 116 2.99 11.69 4.14
N LYS A 117 2.68 10.82 3.18
CA LYS A 117 1.94 9.58 3.43
C LYS A 117 2.44 8.42 2.59
N CYS A 118 2.53 7.25 3.20
CA CYS A 118 2.76 5.98 2.52
C CYS A 118 1.76 4.94 3.02
N SER A 119 0.89 4.48 2.13
CA SER A 119 -0.05 3.37 2.36
C SER A 119 0.37 2.20 1.52
N MET A 120 0.64 1.05 2.14
CA MET A 120 1.16 -0.15 1.50
C MET A 120 0.30 -1.34 1.88
N SER A 121 -0.37 -1.94 0.90
CA SER A 121 -1.22 -3.12 1.08
C SER A 121 -0.79 -4.27 0.19
N ARG A 122 -0.81 -5.49 0.72
CA ARG A 122 -0.48 -6.74 -0.02
C ARG A 122 0.88 -6.74 -0.69
N LEU A 123 1.87 -6.12 -0.07
CA LEU A 123 3.23 -6.12 -0.57
C LEU A 123 4.23 -6.43 0.54
N GLU A 124 5.32 -7.06 0.15
CA GLU A 124 6.49 -7.28 0.99
C GLU A 124 7.49 -6.15 0.75
N LEU A 125 7.96 -5.53 1.82
CA LEU A 125 8.98 -4.50 1.81
C LEU A 125 10.37 -5.12 1.87
N SER A 126 11.18 -4.83 0.84
CA SER A 126 12.60 -5.16 0.85
C SER A 126 13.33 -4.40 1.96
N ARG A 127 14.52 -4.87 2.35
CA ARG A 127 15.38 -4.14 3.29
C ARG A 127 15.66 -2.72 2.81
N ALA A 128 15.91 -2.57 1.52
CA ALA A 128 16.18 -1.27 0.90
C ALA A 128 14.95 -0.36 0.91
N GLU A 129 13.73 -0.90 0.73
CA GLU A 129 12.49 -0.13 0.84
C GLU A 129 12.22 0.33 2.27
N GLN A 130 12.44 -0.54 3.26
CA GLN A 130 12.34 -0.18 4.68
C GLN A 130 13.31 0.94 5.05
N GLU A 131 14.56 0.86 4.59
CA GLU A 131 15.56 1.91 4.79
C GLU A 131 15.17 3.21 4.11
N LEU A 132 14.67 3.14 2.87
CA LEU A 132 14.23 4.30 2.13
C LEU A 132 13.11 5.04 2.87
N LEU A 133 12.10 4.31 3.35
CA LEU A 133 11.00 4.87 4.14
C LEU A 133 11.53 5.60 5.37
N LEU A 134 12.46 5.01 6.12
CA LEU A 134 13.08 5.63 7.30
C LEU A 134 13.83 6.94 7.01
N THR A 135 14.14 7.23 5.74
CA THR A 135 14.76 8.51 5.35
C THR A 135 13.76 9.62 5.02
N LEU A 136 12.45 9.37 5.08
CA LEU A 136 11.42 10.36 4.76
C LEU A 136 11.15 11.27 5.96
N PRO A 137 11.63 12.53 5.96
CA PRO A 137 11.63 13.36 7.16
C PRO A 137 10.26 13.97 7.47
N ALA A 138 9.38 14.07 6.47
CA ALA A 138 8.07 14.71 6.56
C ALA A 138 6.92 13.69 6.62
N LEU A 139 7.22 12.40 6.79
CA LEU A 139 6.21 11.35 6.79
C LEU A 139 5.30 11.50 8.02
N GLN A 140 4.01 11.74 7.77
CA GLN A 140 2.98 11.95 8.78
C GLN A 140 2.05 10.75 8.92
N SER A 141 1.85 9.96 7.85
CA SER A 141 1.00 8.78 7.88
C SER A 141 1.70 7.59 7.23
N LEU A 142 1.73 6.47 7.96
CA LEU A 142 2.29 5.20 7.51
C LEU A 142 1.25 4.10 7.70
N GLU A 143 0.92 3.39 6.62
CA GLU A 143 0.05 2.23 6.64
C GLU A 143 0.73 1.03 5.99
N VAL A 144 0.74 -0.10 6.72
CA VAL A 144 1.19 -1.41 6.26
C VAL A 144 0.10 -2.42 6.56
N SER A 145 -0.57 -2.93 5.53
CA SER A 145 -1.74 -3.81 5.67
C SER A 145 -1.71 -5.03 4.76
N GLU A 146 -2.51 -6.05 5.11
CA GLU A 146 -2.78 -7.23 4.27
C GLU A 146 -1.50 -7.92 3.78
N THR A 147 -0.47 -7.93 4.63
CA THR A 147 0.81 -8.58 4.37
C THR A 147 1.12 -9.56 5.50
N ASN A 148 1.73 -10.68 5.16
CA ASN A 148 2.24 -11.68 6.10
C ASN A 148 3.67 -11.33 6.57
N GLN A 149 4.34 -10.41 5.88
CA GLN A 149 5.69 -9.98 6.23
C GLN A 149 5.65 -9.00 7.41
N LEU A 150 6.58 -9.18 8.34
CA LEU A 150 6.82 -8.21 9.41
C LEU A 150 8.01 -7.36 8.97
N PRO A 151 7.85 -6.06 8.66
CA PRO A 151 8.94 -5.18 8.32
C PRO A 151 9.66 -4.76 9.61
N ASP A 152 10.44 -5.70 10.16
CA ASP A 152 11.13 -5.58 11.44
C ASP A 152 12.03 -4.35 11.48
N GLN A 153 12.88 -4.12 10.48
CA GLN A 153 13.78 -2.96 10.48
C GLN A 153 13.01 -1.64 10.48
N LEU A 154 11.92 -1.53 9.72
CA LEU A 154 11.06 -0.36 9.72
C LEU A 154 10.45 -0.14 11.12
N PHE A 155 9.88 -1.19 11.72
CA PHE A 155 9.19 -1.10 13.00
C PHE A 155 10.12 -0.80 14.17
N HIS A 156 11.27 -1.46 14.28
CA HIS A 156 12.28 -1.16 15.30
C HIS A 156 12.82 0.28 15.21
N ASN A 157 12.66 0.93 14.06
CA ASN A 157 13.15 2.29 13.82
C ASN A 157 12.02 3.33 13.67
N LEU A 158 10.78 3.01 14.09
CA LEU A 158 9.64 3.94 13.98
C LEU A 158 9.88 5.28 14.69
N HIS A 159 10.67 5.29 15.76
CA HIS A 159 11.06 6.50 16.50
C HIS A 159 11.78 7.54 15.63
N LYS A 160 12.33 7.15 14.46
CA LYS A 160 12.96 8.07 13.50
C LYS A 160 11.95 8.98 12.80
N PHE A 161 10.68 8.59 12.76
CA PHE A 161 9.62 9.41 12.16
C PHE A 161 9.09 10.44 13.16
N LEU A 162 9.87 11.50 13.40
CA LEU A 162 9.51 12.55 14.38
C LEU A 162 8.19 13.26 14.05
N GLY A 163 7.78 13.27 12.77
CA GLY A 163 6.53 13.87 12.30
C GLY A 163 5.35 12.90 12.18
N LEU A 164 5.50 11.64 12.58
CA LEU A 164 4.46 10.62 12.40
C LEU A 164 3.25 10.90 13.31
N LYS A 165 2.09 11.06 12.68
CA LYS A 165 0.81 11.31 13.31
C LYS A 165 -0.13 10.12 13.23
N GLU A 166 -0.05 9.35 12.15
CA GLU A 166 -0.89 8.18 11.93
C GLU A 166 -0.07 6.94 11.62
N LEU A 167 -0.29 5.87 12.38
CA LEU A 167 0.25 4.55 12.10
C LEU A 167 -0.88 3.52 11.98
N CYS A 168 -0.95 2.81 10.86
CA CYS A 168 -1.85 1.68 10.65
C CYS A 168 -1.04 0.43 10.34
N VAL A 169 -1.16 -0.61 11.17
CA VAL A 169 -0.49 -1.89 10.96
C VAL A 169 -1.50 -3.04 11.06
N ARG A 170 -1.68 -3.76 9.94
CA ARG A 170 -2.60 -4.90 9.85
C ARG A 170 -1.90 -6.06 9.17
N LEU A 171 -1.25 -6.92 9.96
CA LEU A 171 -0.54 -8.10 9.44
C LEU A 171 -1.45 -9.33 9.50
N ASP A 172 -1.41 -10.15 8.45
CA ASP A 172 -2.17 -11.39 8.40
C ASP A 172 -1.37 -12.54 9.02
N GLY A 173 -2.01 -13.31 9.93
CA GLY A 173 -1.43 -14.52 10.52
C GLY A 173 -0.27 -14.28 11.48
N LYS A 174 -0.06 -13.05 11.96
CA LYS A 174 1.00 -12.73 12.96
C LYS A 174 0.41 -12.41 14.32
N PRO A 175 0.82 -13.15 15.38
CA PRO A 175 0.13 -13.11 16.66
C PRO A 175 0.36 -11.84 17.46
N ASP A 176 1.48 -11.13 17.28
CA ASP A 176 1.77 -9.94 18.08
C ASP A 176 2.61 -8.89 17.36
N VAL A 177 1.93 -7.92 16.73
CA VAL A 177 2.57 -6.74 16.12
C VAL A 177 3.18 -5.82 17.19
N LEU A 178 2.61 -5.79 18.39
CA LEU A 178 3.05 -4.90 19.48
C LEU A 178 4.42 -5.33 20.02
N SER A 179 4.73 -6.63 20.00
CA SER A 179 6.03 -7.15 20.43
C SER A 179 7.24 -6.61 19.64
N VAL A 180 7.00 -6.05 18.46
CA VAL A 180 8.03 -5.56 17.53
C VAL A 180 8.15 -4.04 17.58
N LEU A 181 7.19 -3.37 18.23
CA LEU A 181 7.27 -1.93 18.42
C LEU A 181 8.34 -1.64 19.50
N PRO A 182 9.34 -0.81 19.18
CA PRO A 182 10.41 -0.48 20.11
C PRO A 182 9.85 0.33 21.29
N GLU A 183 10.49 0.29 22.46
CA GLU A 183 10.10 1.13 23.60
C GLU A 183 10.12 2.62 23.23
N GLU A 184 11.04 3.00 22.33
CA GLU A 184 11.16 4.35 21.75
C GLU A 184 9.94 4.77 20.93
N PHE A 185 9.01 3.87 20.60
CA PHE A 185 7.70 4.22 20.03
C PHE A 185 6.94 5.19 20.94
N LEU A 186 7.15 5.12 22.26
CA LEU A 186 6.59 6.05 23.24
C LEU A 186 7.06 7.51 23.03
N ASN A 187 8.14 7.72 22.27
CA ASN A 187 8.67 9.05 21.95
C ASN A 187 7.91 9.74 20.80
N LEU A 188 6.95 9.06 20.16
CA LEU A 188 6.07 9.66 19.16
C LEU A 188 4.93 10.45 19.83
N HIS A 189 5.29 11.52 20.53
CA HIS A 189 4.37 12.35 21.32
C HIS A 189 3.28 13.07 20.51
N HIS A 190 3.44 13.12 19.19
CA HIS A 190 2.52 13.76 18.25
C HIS A 190 1.62 12.75 17.52
N MET A 191 1.63 11.48 17.91
CA MET A 191 0.76 10.46 17.34
C MET A 191 -0.72 10.81 17.62
N GLU A 192 -1.49 11.04 16.56
CA GLU A 192 -2.91 11.37 16.60
C GLU A 192 -3.77 10.11 16.44
N LYS A 193 -3.25 9.08 15.76
CA LYS A 193 -4.00 7.85 15.46
C LYS A 193 -3.09 6.64 15.39
N LEU A 194 -3.46 5.61 16.14
CA LEU A 194 -2.84 4.29 16.09
C LEU A 194 -3.90 3.25 15.78
N SER A 195 -3.71 2.48 14.71
CA SER A 195 -4.61 1.42 14.27
C SER A 195 -3.82 0.12 14.12
N ILE A 196 -4.05 -0.84 15.01
CA ILE A 196 -3.35 -2.13 14.98
C ILE A 196 -4.39 -3.25 14.89
N ARG A 197 -4.16 -4.22 14.00
CA ARG A 197 -4.90 -5.48 13.99
C ARG A 197 -3.98 -6.60 14.46
N THR A 198 -4.32 -7.21 15.59
CA THR A 198 -3.66 -8.41 16.11
C THR A 198 -4.52 -9.62 15.76
N SER A 199 -3.94 -10.64 15.12
CA SER A 199 -4.58 -11.94 14.96
C SER A 199 -4.19 -12.84 16.13
N THR A 200 -4.99 -12.89 17.19
CA THR A 200 -4.88 -14.00 18.14
C THR A 200 -5.37 -15.24 17.42
N GLU A 201 -4.47 -16.13 16.99
CA GLU A 201 -4.86 -17.53 16.80
C GLU A 201 -5.28 -18.03 18.18
N SER A 202 -6.57 -17.91 18.47
CA SER A 202 -7.19 -18.62 19.56
C SER A 202 -7.05 -20.09 19.20
N ASP A 203 -6.06 -20.73 19.79
CA ASP A 203 -5.90 -22.17 19.85
C ASP A 203 -7.14 -22.74 20.58
N LEU A 204 -8.29 -22.79 19.89
CA LEU A 204 -9.57 -23.32 20.40
C LEU A 204 -9.42 -24.80 20.81
N SER A 205 -8.31 -25.43 20.41
CA SER A 205 -7.85 -26.76 20.82
C SER A 205 -7.59 -26.87 22.34
N LYS A 206 -7.38 -25.76 23.06
CA LYS A 206 -7.12 -25.74 24.52
C LYS A 206 -8.35 -25.48 25.39
N LEU A 207 -9.52 -25.25 24.78
CA LEU A 207 -10.74 -24.83 25.48
C LEU A 207 -11.73 -25.96 25.78
N GLY A 208 -11.28 -27.22 25.79
CA GLY A 208 -12.14 -28.36 26.09
C GLY A 208 -11.42 -29.58 26.62
N LYS A 209 -10.80 -29.52 27.81
CA LYS A 209 -10.40 -30.71 28.56
C LYS A 209 -10.49 -30.64 30.09
N ASP A 210 -11.03 -29.57 30.68
CA ASP A 210 -11.34 -29.54 32.11
C ASP A 210 -12.86 -29.42 32.32
N GLY A 211 -13.54 -30.56 32.42
CA GLY A 211 -14.98 -30.60 32.71
C GLY A 211 -15.71 -31.84 32.21
N ALA A 212 -15.31 -33.02 32.68
CA ALA A 212 -16.17 -34.20 32.81
C ALA A 212 -15.61 -35.10 33.91
#